data_AF-T2SAI4-F1
#
_entry.id   AF-T2SAI4-F1
#
_cell.length_a   1.000
_cell.length_b   1.000
_cell.length_c   1.000
_cell.angle_alpha   90.00
_cell.angle_beta   90.00
_cell.angle_gamma   90.00
#
_symmetry.space_group_name_H-M   'P 1'
#
loop_
_entity.id
_entity.type
_entity.pdbx_description
1 polymer ?
#
loop_
_entity_poly.entity_id
_entity_poly.type
_entity_poly.pdbx_seq_one_letter_code
_entity_poly.pdbx_strand_id
1 'polypeptide(L)'
;MIEENENILREIKQAKESKIGETYSKMKDSKSALILENLPTKNALEILMALKPQELGKILAKMDPKKAAALTELWQKPPKENQENQKTTEPPLTPTPP
;
A
#
# COMPACT_ATOMS: atom_id res chain seq x y z
N MET A 1 -4.05 1.06 -29.93
CA MET A 1 -3.57 -0.20 -29.33
C MET A 1 -2.76 -0.01 -28.05
N ILE A 2 -1.64 0.74 -28.00
CA ILE A 2 -0.97 1.02 -26.70
C ILE A 2 -1.83 1.94 -25.82
N GLU A 3 -2.37 3.00 -26.42
CA GLU A 3 -3.15 4.04 -25.73
C GLU A 3 -4.47 3.53 -25.10
N GLU A 4 -5.16 2.59 -25.77
CA GLU A 4 -6.36 1.93 -25.23
C GLU A 4 -6.05 1.05 -24.03
N ASN A 5 -4.92 0.31 -24.07
CA ASN A 5 -4.52 -0.53 -22.95
C ASN A 5 -4.14 0.31 -21.73
N GLU A 6 -3.47 1.45 -21.92
CA GLU A 6 -3.14 2.39 -20.84
C GLU A 6 -4.39 3.03 -20.22
N ASN A 7 -5.38 3.40 -21.05
CA ASN A 7 -6.66 3.92 -20.54
C ASN A 7 -7.44 2.88 -19.74
N ILE A 8 -7.54 1.64 -20.23
CA ILE A 8 -8.20 0.54 -19.50
C ILE A 8 -7.50 0.29 -18.15
N LEU A 9 -6.16 0.30 -18.11
CA LEU A 9 -5.41 0.15 -16.87
C LEU A 9 -5.66 1.29 -15.88
N ARG A 10 -5.76 2.54 -16.36
CA ARG A 10 -6.10 3.70 -15.53
C ARG A 10 -7.52 3.59 -14.96
N GLU A 11 -8.49 3.22 -15.79
CA GLU A 11 -9.88 3.04 -15.36
C GLU A 11 -10.01 1.93 -14.32
N ILE A 12 -9.34 0.79 -14.50
CA ILE A 12 -9.33 -0.31 -13.53
C ILE A 12 -8.71 0.14 -12.21
N LYS A 13 -7.59 0.88 -12.25
CA LYS A 13 -6.95 1.41 -11.03
C LYS A 13 -7.86 2.39 -10.32
N GLN A 14 -8.45 3.34 -11.04
CA GLN A 14 -9.39 4.32 -10.49
C GLN A 14 -10.63 3.65 -9.90
N ALA A 15 -11.20 2.65 -10.58
CA ALA A 15 -12.36 1.91 -10.08
C ALA A 15 -12.02 1.14 -8.79
N LYS A 16 -10.84 0.51 -8.74
CA LYS A 16 -10.35 -0.21 -7.55
C LYS A 16 -10.09 0.74 -6.39
N GLU A 17 -9.37 1.83 -6.63
CA GLU A 17 -9.08 2.88 -5.64
C GLU A 17 -10.37 3.51 -5.10
N SER A 18 -11.32 3.79 -6.00
CA SER A 18 -12.65 4.32 -5.66
C SER A 18 -13.44 3.37 -4.75
N LYS A 19 -13.50 2.08 -5.08
CA LYS A 19 -14.24 1.09 -4.29
C LYS A 19 -13.62 0.87 -2.91
N ILE A 20 -12.29 0.83 -2.85
CA ILE A 20 -11.54 0.64 -1.60
C ILE A 20 -11.72 1.86 -0.70
N GLY A 21 -11.47 3.06 -1.21
CA GLY A 21 -11.66 4.31 -0.46
C GLY A 21 -13.09 4.48 0.04
N GLU A 22 -14.08 4.13 -0.77
CA GLU A 22 -15.51 4.20 -0.39
C GLU A 22 -15.86 3.20 0.73
N THR A 23 -15.33 1.98 0.67
CA THR A 23 -15.57 0.94 1.69
C THR A 23 -15.05 1.38 3.05
N TYR A 24 -13.82 1.89 3.11
CA TYR A 24 -13.22 2.36 4.36
C TYR A 24 -13.79 3.70 4.84
N SER A 25 -14.29 4.56 3.94
CA SER A 25 -14.99 5.80 4.30
C SER A 25 -16.36 5.57 4.92
N LYS A 26 -17.05 4.47 4.56
CA LYS A 26 -18.34 4.08 5.17
C LYS A 26 -18.16 3.33 6.49
N MET A 27 -16.97 2.85 6.78
CA MET A 27 -16.66 2.13 8.00
C MET A 27 -16.32 3.12 9.14
N LYS A 28 -16.71 2.79 10.36
CA LYS A 28 -16.35 3.58 11.54
C LYS A 28 -14.83 3.72 11.65
N ASP A 29 -14.35 4.95 11.84
CA ASP A 29 -12.92 5.31 11.92
C ASP A 29 -12.10 4.33 12.80
N SER A 30 -12.61 3.98 13.98
CA SER A 30 -11.92 3.06 14.90
C SER A 30 -11.78 1.63 14.37
N LYS A 31 -12.77 1.14 13.60
CA LYS A 31 -12.68 -0.19 12.98
C LYS A 31 -11.71 -0.15 11.80
N SER A 32 -11.77 0.91 10.99
CA SER A 32 -10.84 1.13 9.89
C SER A 32 -9.39 1.18 10.38
N ALA A 33 -9.12 1.96 11.43
CA ALA A 33 -7.80 2.05 12.07
C ALA A 33 -7.30 0.66 12.50
N LEU A 34 -8.11 -0.09 13.26
CA LEU A 34 -7.75 -1.42 13.72
C LEU A 34 -7.45 -2.38 12.56
N ILE A 35 -8.24 -2.38 11.49
CA ILE A 35 -8.01 -3.25 10.33
C ILE A 35 -6.68 -2.87 9.65
N LEU A 36 -6.49 -1.58 9.35
CA LEU A 36 -5.30 -1.09 8.66
C LEU A 36 -4.01 -1.33 9.46
N GLU A 37 -4.06 -1.24 10.80
CA GLU A 37 -2.95 -1.58 11.68
C GLU A 37 -2.52 -3.04 11.65
N ASN A 38 -3.43 -3.94 11.25
CA ASN A 38 -3.20 -5.38 11.18
C ASN A 38 -2.92 -5.85 9.74
N LEU A 39 -2.91 -4.94 8.76
CA LEU A 39 -2.54 -5.24 7.39
C LEU A 39 -1.03 -5.14 7.17
N PRO A 40 -0.50 -5.80 6.12
CA PRO A 40 0.84 -5.51 5.62
C PRO A 40 0.97 -4.03 5.26
N THR A 41 2.11 -3.42 5.62
CA THR A 41 2.35 -1.97 5.49
C THR A 41 2.04 -1.43 4.10
N LYS A 42 2.42 -2.15 3.04
CA LYS A 42 2.15 -1.76 1.65
C LYS A 42 0.66 -1.67 1.35
N ASN A 43 -0.12 -2.66 1.79
CA ASN A 43 -1.56 -2.71 1.55
C ASN A 43 -2.29 -1.61 2.34
N ALA A 44 -1.89 -1.40 3.60
CA ALA A 44 -2.42 -0.31 4.41
C ALA A 44 -2.16 1.05 3.76
N LEU A 45 -0.95 1.27 3.24
CA LEU A 45 -0.58 2.51 2.55
C LEU A 45 -1.40 2.73 1.27
N GLU A 46 -1.56 1.70 0.41
CA GLU A 46 -2.40 1.80 -0.79
C GLU A 46 -3.84 2.21 -0.45
N ILE A 47 -4.42 1.67 0.63
CA ILE A 47 -5.76 2.04 1.08
C ILE A 47 -5.78 3.47 1.62
N LEU A 48 -4.79 3.86 2.44
CA LEU A 48 -4.70 5.21 3.00
C LEU A 48 -4.59 6.28 1.90
N MET A 49 -3.86 5.99 0.82
CA MET A 49 -3.72 6.89 -0.34
C MET A 49 -5.02 7.01 -1.16
N ALA A 50 -5.91 6.02 -1.09
CA ALA A 50 -7.22 6.07 -1.74
C ALA A 50 -8.29 6.81 -0.92
N LEU A 51 -7.99 7.22 0.32
CA LEU A 51 -8.92 7.94 1.18
C LEU A 51 -8.87 9.45 0.95
N LYS A 52 -10.00 10.11 1.22
CA LYS A 52 -10.06 11.58 1.27
C LYS A 52 -9.26 12.09 2.48
N PRO A 53 -8.64 13.28 2.41
CA PRO A 53 -7.79 13.82 3.48
C PRO A 53 -8.46 13.85 4.86
N GLN A 54 -9.76 14.18 4.90
CA GLN A 54 -10.53 14.22 6.15
C GLN A 54 -10.63 12.83 6.80
N GLU A 55 -10.95 11.80 6.02
CA GLU A 55 -11.14 10.43 6.53
C GLU A 55 -9.79 9.82 6.93
N LEU A 56 -8.75 10.09 6.12
CA LEU A 56 -7.37 9.75 6.45
C LEU A 56 -6.97 10.30 7.83
N GLY A 57 -7.21 11.59 8.09
CA GLY A 57 -6.87 12.23 9.37
C GLY A 57 -7.62 11.60 10.56
N LYS A 58 -8.92 11.33 10.41
CA LYS A 58 -9.73 10.67 11.46
C LYS A 58 -9.22 9.26 11.77
N ILE A 59 -8.89 8.48 10.74
CA ILE A 59 -8.43 7.11 10.88
C ILE A 59 -7.03 7.07 11.53
N LEU A 60 -6.09 7.90 11.06
CA LEU A 60 -4.76 8.01 11.68
C LEU A 60 -4.84 8.43 13.15
N ALA A 61 -5.77 9.33 13.50
CA ALA A 61 -5.98 9.75 14.90
C ALA A 61 -6.54 8.64 15.81
N LYS A 62 -7.07 7.55 15.24
CA LYS A 62 -7.58 6.38 15.97
C LYS A 62 -6.63 5.19 15.94
N MET A 63 -5.50 5.31 15.23
CA MET A 63 -4.48 4.28 15.16
C MET A 63 -3.53 4.29 16.36
N ASP A 64 -2.79 3.20 16.55
CA ASP A 64 -1.53 3.20 17.30
C ASP A 64 -0.57 4.29 16.75
N PRO A 65 -0.09 5.22 17.59
CA PRO A 65 0.74 6.33 17.14
C PRO A 65 2.03 5.92 16.42
N LYS A 66 2.65 4.79 16.81
CA LYS A 66 3.90 4.33 16.19
C LYS A 66 3.64 3.79 14.78
N LYS A 67 2.56 3.01 14.60
CA LYS A 67 2.15 2.52 13.28
C LYS A 67 1.73 3.67 12.35
N ALA A 68 0.96 4.63 12.87
CA ALA A 68 0.55 5.81 12.10
C ALA A 68 1.76 6.64 11.63
N ALA A 69 2.74 6.84 12.50
CA ALA A 69 3.99 7.53 12.15
C ALA A 69 4.77 6.78 11.05
N ALA A 70 4.93 5.46 11.17
CA ALA A 70 5.63 4.64 10.19
C ALA A 70 4.96 4.68 8.80
N LEU A 71 3.62 4.63 8.75
CA LEU A 71 2.86 4.74 7.50
C LEU A 71 3.00 6.13 6.87
N THR A 72 3.00 7.18 7.69
CA THR A 72 3.17 8.56 7.22
C THR A 72 4.58 8.80 6.70
N GLU A 73 5.60 8.29 7.38
CA GLU A 73 6.99 8.36 6.92
C GLU A 73 7.17 7.65 5.57
N LEU A 74 6.55 6.48 5.41
CA LEU A 74 6.58 5.75 4.15
C LEU A 74 5.87 6.51 3.02
N TRP A 75 4.78 7.21 3.33
CA TRP A 75 4.06 8.05 2.36
C TRP A 75 4.86 9.25 1.88
N GLN A 76 5.65 9.87 2.77
CA GLN A 76 6.48 11.03 2.45
C GLN A 76 7.74 10.67 1.66
N LYS A 77 8.19 9.41 1.71
CA LYS A 77 9.33 8.97 0.91
C LYS A 77 8.95 9.05 -0.57
N PRO A 78 9.80 9.64 -1.43
CA PRO A 78 9.55 9.62 -2.87
C PRO A 78 9.39 8.16 -3.32
N PRO A 79 8.53 7.87 -4.31
CA PRO A 79 8.43 6.52 -4.86
C PRO A 79 9.81 6.15 -5.36
N LYS A 80 10.54 5.35 -4.57
CA LYS A 80 11.79 4.78 -5.01
C LYS A 80 11.42 3.88 -6.18
N GLU A 81 11.86 4.25 -7.36
CA GLU A 81 11.87 3.37 -8.51
C GLU A 81 12.78 2.19 -8.15
N ASN A 82 12.18 1.16 -7.56
CA ASN A 82 12.85 -0.04 -7.10
C ASN A 82 12.28 -1.22 -7.87
N GLN A 83 12.72 -1.35 -9.12
CA GLN A 83 13.14 -2.67 -9.56
C GLN A 83 14.47 -3.00 -8.87
N GLU A 84 14.67 -4.30 -8.66
CA GLU A 84 15.88 -4.93 -8.13
C GLU A 84 16.03 -4.92 -6.60
N ASN A 85 15.47 -5.95 -5.95
CA ASN A 85 16.27 -7.15 -5.71
C ASN A 85 15.43 -8.28 -5.09
N GLN A 86 14.86 -9.14 -5.93
CA GLN A 86 14.67 -10.54 -5.54
C GLN A 86 16.05 -11.21 -5.60
N LYS A 87 16.84 -11.10 -4.54
CA LYS A 87 17.92 -12.05 -4.27
C LYS A 87 17.54 -12.82 -3.03
N THR A 88 16.55 -13.70 -3.20
CA THR A 88 16.44 -14.87 -2.34
C THR A 88 17.71 -15.66 -2.58
N THR A 89 18.48 -15.78 -1.50
CA THR A 89 19.66 -16.59 -1.34
C THR A 89 19.35 -18.06 -1.65
N GLU A 90 19.68 -18.53 -2.85
CA GLU A 90 20.03 -19.94 -3.04
C GLU A 90 21.55 -20.07 -2.84
N PRO A 91 22.03 -20.98 -1.97
CA PRO A 91 23.45 -21.23 -1.80
C PRO A 91 24.05 -21.79 -3.10
N PRO A 92 25.28 -21.41 -3.48
CA PRO A 92 25.94 -21.99 -4.65
C PRO A 92 26.15 -23.49 -4.43
N LEU A 93 25.61 -24.31 -5.33
CA LEU A 93 26.09 -25.68 -5.52
C LEU A 93 27.57 -25.60 -5.87
N THR A 94 28.40 -26.10 -4.95
CA THR A 94 29.85 -26.26 -5.13
C THR A 94 30.14 -27.14 -6.34
N PRO A 95 31.07 -26.77 -7.24
CA PRO A 95 31.65 -27.73 -8.16
C PRO A 95 32.58 -28.65 -7.35
N THR A 96 32.32 -29.95 -7.36
CA THR A 96 33.23 -30.98 -6.82
C THR A 96 34.18 -31.44 -7.93
N PRO A 97 35.50 -31.24 -7.81
CA PRO A 97 36.54 -32.12 -8.37
C PRO A 97 37.12 -33.00 -7.23
N PRO A 98 37.70 -34.19 -7.46
CA PRO A 98 38.53 -34.60 -8.60
C PRO A 98 38.05 -35.83 -9.39
#